data_AF-A0A1W9XB13-F1
#
_entry.id   AF-A0A1W9XB13-F1
#
_cell.length_a   1.000
_cell.length_b   1.000
_cell.length_c   1.000
_cell.angle_alpha   90.00
_cell.angle_beta   90.00
_cell.angle_gamma   90.00
#
_symmetry.space_group_name_H-M   'P 1'
#
loop_
_entity.id
_entity.type
_entity.pdbx_description
1 polymer ?
#
loop_
_entity_poly.entity_id
_entity_poly.type
_entity_poly.pdbx_seq_one_letter_code
_entity_poly.pdbx_strand_id
1 'polypeptide(L)'
;MSDKSEFPVLNAKRIRPLNRQSPKQIFRHFYIFKPLLLGLLIAQVLSTMSVYRSNAELVQMVDAVTRAGYLSVPNQNIAQELGTFSAAFFGGLFFTLTIGACLSLSAFAIAWIWDRLLKRRDILLLPVLAIWVGCIGSVNSEGLCRIATAYFLLIPIVVFATTLYWLPEQRDEKMGLKIVVHLIILIILAAVASSQLNSNFFVRIRDNLLLSNPVGRKISNLYYDYTLHAARVFKSQDQRLIRTCSLAFTDDATLQQQLETALLDNDYLVLDRGEPTDLDIIRVGDQLDFKIRIWTIIQTTPKEFLEYPREILRGFSEQSDKYVFFRWFTFLSLFMVSGIVLYLSVYAVFRIICGFFMDSTPASVAAGMLCLVAGLALLVPLYFGSEKYADAGTLAQGLSSENWRERVIALRYVAERRTDISSLPGHTRMLESPHIPERYWLAKALRFSRSREAYRELLMLMHDPSFNVAYSAIQALGQRGDRRAVAEILPLLEVSDNWYVQWYAYRAIRKLGWCQGK
;
A
#
# COMPACT_ATOMS: atom_id res chain seq x y z
N MET A 1 -43.49 82.43 14.80
CA MET A 1 -43.85 81.01 14.69
C MET A 1 -42.95 80.40 13.65
N SER A 2 -42.27 79.33 14.04
CA SER A 2 -41.30 78.56 13.27
C SER A 2 -41.92 78.01 11.98
N ASP A 3 -41.25 78.18 10.83
CA ASP A 3 -41.08 77.05 9.93
C ASP A 3 -39.86 77.22 9.01
N LYS A 4 -38.94 76.25 9.10
CA LYS A 4 -37.72 76.18 8.29
C LYS A 4 -37.98 75.19 7.16
N SER A 5 -37.75 75.64 5.93
CA SER A 5 -37.75 74.85 4.71
C SER A 5 -36.83 73.62 4.80
N GLU A 6 -37.41 72.42 4.79
CA GLU A 6 -36.71 71.14 4.63
C GLU A 6 -36.42 70.86 3.14
N PHE A 7 -35.15 70.61 2.83
CA PHE A 7 -34.70 70.02 1.57
C PHE A 7 -34.79 68.47 1.66
N PRO A 8 -35.11 67.76 0.56
CA PRO A 8 -35.23 66.31 0.57
C PRO A 8 -33.85 65.65 0.65
N VAL A 9 -33.60 64.92 1.73
CA VAL A 9 -32.40 64.09 1.91
C VAL A 9 -32.48 62.87 0.99
N LEU A 10 -31.53 62.79 0.06
CA LEU A 10 -31.29 61.65 -0.82
C LEU A 10 -31.08 60.35 -0.02
N ASN A 11 -31.84 59.33 -0.40
CA ASN A 11 -31.82 57.98 0.14
C ASN A 11 -30.45 57.31 -0.14
N ALA A 12 -29.55 57.34 0.84
CA ALA A 12 -28.27 56.65 0.75
C ALA A 12 -28.49 55.14 0.76
N LYS A 13 -28.30 54.52 -0.42
CA LYS A 13 -28.17 53.08 -0.62
C LYS A 13 -27.38 52.45 0.52
N ARG A 14 -28.03 51.55 1.25
CA ARG A 14 -27.48 50.66 2.26
C ARG A 14 -26.44 49.73 1.59
N ILE A 15 -25.19 50.18 1.50
CA ILE A 15 -24.06 49.32 1.12
C ILE A 15 -23.89 48.30 2.26
N ARG A 16 -24.23 47.02 1.99
CA ARG A 16 -23.87 45.91 2.89
C ARG A 16 -22.36 45.94 3.10
N PRO A 17 -21.84 45.99 4.34
CA PRO A 17 -20.41 45.84 4.53
C PRO A 17 -20.01 44.44 4.05
N LEU A 18 -19.06 44.37 3.10
CA LEU A 18 -18.35 43.12 2.82
C LEU A 18 -17.82 42.60 4.15
N ASN A 19 -18.28 41.42 4.54
CA ASN A 19 -17.84 40.69 5.72
C ASN A 19 -16.35 40.31 5.54
N ARG A 20 -15.44 41.26 5.79
CA ARG A 20 -14.01 40.98 5.95
C ARG A 20 -13.88 40.18 7.24
N GLN A 21 -13.80 38.86 7.11
CA GLN A 21 -13.45 37.96 8.20
C GLN A 21 -12.18 38.49 8.88
N SER A 22 -12.27 38.87 10.15
CA SER A 22 -11.11 39.33 10.92
C SER A 22 -10.00 38.26 10.93
N PRO A 23 -8.70 38.63 10.93
CA PRO A 23 -7.59 37.68 10.98
C PRO A 23 -7.72 36.64 12.11
N LYS A 24 -8.38 37.00 13.22
CA LYS A 24 -8.65 36.12 14.37
C LYS A 24 -9.50 34.87 14.03
N GLN A 25 -10.33 34.88 12.99
CA GLN A 25 -11.12 33.71 12.58
C GLN A 25 -10.31 32.67 11.80
N ILE A 26 -9.30 33.09 11.04
CA ILE A 26 -8.40 32.19 10.29
C ILE A 26 -7.53 31.39 11.27
N PHE A 27 -7.02 32.05 12.31
CA PHE A 27 -6.25 31.38 13.38
C PHE A 27 -7.07 30.36 14.20
N ARG A 28 -8.41 30.42 14.16
CA ARG A 28 -9.30 29.53 14.93
C ARG A 28 -9.33 28.09 14.43
N HIS A 29 -8.82 27.78 13.23
CA HIS A 29 -8.81 26.40 12.72
C HIS A 29 -7.44 25.72 12.84
N PHE A 30 -6.41 26.46 13.27
CA PHE A 30 -5.06 25.91 13.45
C PHE A 30 -4.96 24.90 14.60
N TYR A 31 -5.89 24.91 15.57
CA TYR A 31 -5.87 23.91 16.65
C TYR A 31 -6.12 22.48 16.16
N ILE A 32 -6.73 22.31 14.98
CA ILE A 32 -6.91 20.98 14.35
C ILE A 32 -5.62 20.57 13.65
N PHE A 33 -5.03 21.50 12.90
CA PHE A 33 -3.88 21.21 12.06
C PHE A 33 -2.62 20.90 12.87
N LYS A 34 -2.34 21.65 13.94
CA LYS A 34 -1.06 21.53 14.67
C LYS A 34 -0.88 20.16 15.36
N PRO A 35 -1.85 19.60 16.12
CA PRO A 35 -1.69 18.28 16.72
C PRO A 35 -1.52 17.18 15.66
N LEU A 36 -2.32 17.23 14.60
CA LEU A 36 -2.24 16.26 13.50
C LEU A 36 -0.89 16.32 12.79
N LEU A 37 -0.38 17.52 12.50
CA LEU A 37 0.97 17.69 11.92
C LEU A 37 2.05 17.12 12.84
N LEU A 38 1.98 17.40 14.15
CA LEU A 38 2.95 16.86 15.11
C LEU A 38 2.91 15.33 15.17
N GLY A 39 1.72 14.73 15.17
CA GLY A 39 1.55 13.28 15.09
C GLY A 39 2.15 12.68 13.81
N LEU A 40 1.93 13.32 12.66
CA LEU A 40 2.53 12.89 11.38
C LEU A 40 4.05 13.07 11.35
N LEU A 41 4.60 14.13 11.96
CA LEU A 41 6.05 14.34 12.07
C LEU A 41 6.70 13.26 12.93
N ILE A 42 6.11 12.93 14.09
CA ILE A 42 6.57 11.82 14.94
C ILE A 42 6.50 10.51 14.16
N ALA A 43 5.37 10.25 13.49
CA ALA A 43 5.21 9.07 12.65
C ALA A 43 6.28 9.01 11.56
N GLN A 44 6.60 10.11 10.89
CA GLN A 44 7.62 10.16 9.85
C GLN A 44 9.03 9.87 10.37
N VAL A 45 9.38 10.39 11.55
CA VAL A 45 10.67 10.07 12.19
C VAL A 45 10.75 8.57 12.50
N LEU A 46 9.72 8.01 13.17
CA LEU A 46 9.68 6.59 13.49
C LEU A 46 9.68 5.70 12.24
N SER A 47 8.93 6.09 11.20
CA SER A 47 8.87 5.39 9.92
C SER A 47 10.22 5.37 9.23
N THR A 48 10.87 6.54 9.13
CA THR A 48 12.18 6.68 8.47
C THR A 48 13.23 5.87 9.18
N MET A 49 13.29 5.91 10.52
CA MET A 49 14.22 5.08 11.30
C MET A 49 13.98 3.58 11.08
N SER A 50 12.72 3.16 11.04
CA SER A 50 12.34 1.76 10.83
C SER A 50 12.77 1.25 9.46
N VAL A 51 12.45 1.99 8.41
CA VAL A 51 12.80 1.64 7.03
C VAL A 51 14.31 1.70 6.84
N TYR A 52 15.00 2.70 7.40
CA TYR A 52 16.46 2.79 7.31
C TYR A 52 17.14 1.55 7.87
N ARG A 53 16.74 1.12 9.08
CA ARG A 53 17.27 -0.11 9.69
C ARG A 53 16.95 -1.34 8.85
N SER A 54 15.72 -1.47 8.38
CA SER A 54 15.31 -2.61 7.56
C SER A 54 16.05 -2.68 6.22
N ASN A 55 16.32 -1.53 5.60
CA ASN A 55 17.11 -1.44 4.37
C ASN A 55 18.57 -1.82 4.64
N ALA A 56 19.17 -1.32 5.73
CA ALA A 56 20.54 -1.67 6.09
C ALA A 56 20.72 -3.18 6.33
N GLU A 57 19.76 -3.82 7.01
CA GLU A 57 19.73 -5.28 7.18
C GLU A 57 19.60 -6.00 5.83
N LEU A 58 18.79 -5.48 4.90
CA LEU A 58 18.66 -6.05 3.55
C LEU A 58 19.94 -5.89 2.72
N VAL A 59 20.65 -4.76 2.80
CA VAL A 59 21.93 -4.57 2.11
C VAL A 59 22.96 -5.61 2.57
N GLN A 60 23.07 -5.83 3.89
CA GLN A 60 23.96 -6.86 4.43
C GLN A 60 23.60 -8.26 3.94
N MET A 61 22.31 -8.59 3.85
CA MET A 61 21.86 -9.86 3.29
C MET A 61 22.18 -9.99 1.80
N VAL A 62 22.01 -8.92 1.02
CA VAL A 62 22.36 -8.91 -0.42
C VAL A 62 23.86 -9.17 -0.60
N ASP A 63 24.71 -8.52 0.19
CA ASP A 63 26.16 -8.72 0.15
C ASP A 63 26.53 -10.17 0.51
N ALA A 64 25.96 -10.71 1.58
CA ALA A 64 26.22 -12.08 2.04
C ALA A 64 25.77 -13.14 1.02
N VAL A 65 24.58 -12.98 0.43
CA VAL A 65 24.06 -13.84 -0.63
C VAL A 65 24.96 -13.79 -1.86
N THR A 66 25.38 -12.59 -2.28
CA THR A 66 26.26 -12.44 -3.45
C THR A 66 27.64 -13.06 -3.20
N ARG A 67 28.23 -12.87 -2.01
CA ARG A 67 29.50 -13.50 -1.62
C ARG A 67 29.43 -15.04 -1.64
N ALA A 68 28.28 -15.60 -1.28
CA ALA A 68 28.04 -17.04 -1.31
C ALA A 68 27.82 -17.63 -2.72
N GLY A 69 27.91 -16.80 -3.78
CA GLY A 69 27.76 -17.21 -5.18
C GLY A 69 26.32 -17.24 -5.68
N TYR A 70 25.37 -16.72 -4.89
CA TYR A 70 23.95 -16.73 -5.22
C TYR A 70 23.48 -15.43 -5.88
N LEU A 71 22.41 -15.50 -6.67
CA LEU A 71 21.72 -14.30 -7.15
C LEU A 71 20.86 -13.71 -6.03
N SER A 72 21.07 -12.43 -5.73
CA SER A 72 20.28 -11.70 -4.75
C SER A 72 19.12 -10.96 -5.42
N VAL A 73 18.00 -10.84 -4.70
CA VAL A 73 16.88 -9.97 -5.08
C VAL A 73 16.48 -9.12 -3.87
N PRO A 74 16.75 -7.81 -3.87
CA PRO A 74 17.31 -7.04 -4.99
C PRO A 74 18.79 -7.35 -5.29
N ASN A 75 19.25 -7.02 -6.49
CA ASN A 75 20.67 -7.07 -6.87
C ASN A 75 21.50 -5.96 -6.18
N GLN A 76 22.82 -5.99 -6.39
CA GLN A 76 23.75 -5.01 -5.82
C GLN A 76 23.50 -3.57 -6.30
N ASN A 77 23.07 -3.36 -7.56
CA ASN A 77 22.78 -2.02 -8.08
C ASN A 77 21.71 -1.31 -7.23
N ILE A 78 20.60 -2.00 -6.98
CA ILE A 78 19.51 -1.48 -6.17
C ILE A 78 19.92 -1.40 -4.69
N ALA A 79 20.72 -2.36 -4.21
CA ALA A 79 21.16 -2.39 -2.81
C ALA A 79 21.94 -1.12 -2.41
N GLN A 80 22.71 -0.52 -3.34
CA GLN A 80 23.39 0.74 -3.09
C GLN A 80 22.42 1.89 -2.77
N GLU A 81 21.27 1.94 -3.45
CA GLU A 81 20.24 2.96 -3.21
C GLU A 81 19.45 2.71 -1.92
N LEU A 82 19.26 1.44 -1.52
CA LEU A 82 18.52 1.06 -0.31
C LEU A 82 19.09 1.73 0.95
N GLY A 83 20.42 1.83 1.03
CA GLY A 83 21.14 2.39 2.19
C GLY A 83 20.99 3.91 2.37
N THR A 84 20.38 4.61 1.42
CA THR A 84 20.25 6.07 1.48
C THR A 84 19.17 6.55 2.45
N PHE A 85 19.39 7.72 3.05
CA PHE A 85 18.37 8.37 3.89
C PHE A 85 17.09 8.68 3.09
N SER A 86 17.22 9.07 1.82
CA SER A 86 16.08 9.34 0.93
C SER A 86 15.20 8.10 0.75
N ALA A 87 15.80 6.92 0.52
CA ALA A 87 15.05 5.68 0.40
C ALA A 87 14.27 5.36 1.68
N ALA A 88 14.89 5.59 2.84
CA ALA A 88 14.23 5.41 4.13
C ALA A 88 13.10 6.43 4.38
N PHE A 89 13.32 7.70 4.04
CA PHE A 89 12.35 8.77 4.22
C PHE A 89 11.10 8.56 3.36
N PHE A 90 11.28 8.32 2.05
CA PHE A 90 10.17 8.09 1.14
C PHE A 90 9.49 6.73 1.39
N GLY A 91 10.25 5.68 1.70
CA GLY A 91 9.69 4.41 2.17
C GLY A 91 8.88 4.57 3.46
N GLY A 92 9.30 5.48 4.35
CA GLY A 92 8.61 5.78 5.59
C GLY A 92 7.24 6.45 5.40
N LEU A 93 7.03 7.16 4.28
CA LEU A 93 5.75 7.84 4.00
C LEU A 93 4.56 6.88 4.01
N PHE A 94 4.76 5.62 3.62
CA PHE A 94 3.69 4.62 3.68
C PHE A 94 3.14 4.47 5.10
N PHE A 95 4.00 4.30 6.12
CA PHE A 95 3.56 4.16 7.50
C PHE A 95 3.00 5.47 8.07
N THR A 96 3.63 6.60 7.76
CA THR A 96 3.15 7.94 8.15
C THR A 96 1.73 8.21 7.65
N LEU A 97 1.47 7.96 6.37
CA LEU A 97 0.18 8.23 5.73
C LEU A 97 -0.87 7.13 5.97
N THR A 98 -0.50 6.02 6.61
CA THR A 98 -1.42 4.95 7.00
C THR A 98 -1.61 4.93 8.51
N ILE A 99 -0.85 4.09 9.23
CA ILE A 99 -0.99 3.92 10.67
C ILE A 99 -0.70 5.20 11.46
N GLY A 100 0.29 5.99 11.03
CA GLY A 100 0.61 7.28 11.67
C GLY A 100 -0.54 8.27 11.60
N ALA A 101 -1.13 8.43 10.41
CA ALA A 101 -2.31 9.25 10.18
C ALA A 101 -3.54 8.72 10.94
N CYS A 102 -3.76 7.41 10.96
CA CYS A 102 -4.88 6.79 11.67
C CYS A 102 -4.79 7.03 13.17
N LEU A 103 -3.62 6.79 13.78
CA LEU A 103 -3.40 7.05 15.21
C LEU A 103 -3.55 8.53 15.54
N SER A 104 -3.03 9.43 14.68
CA SER A 104 -3.16 10.87 14.88
C SER A 104 -4.61 11.34 14.81
N LEU A 105 -5.35 10.93 13.77
CA LEU A 105 -6.76 11.27 13.60
C LEU A 105 -7.62 10.71 14.74
N SER A 106 -7.36 9.47 15.16
CA SER A 106 -8.09 8.82 16.25
C SER A 106 -7.84 9.51 17.58
N ALA A 107 -6.57 9.80 17.92
CA ALA A 107 -6.22 10.48 19.16
C ALA A 107 -6.80 11.91 19.21
N PHE A 108 -6.76 12.64 18.10
CA PHE A 108 -7.41 13.94 17.97
C PHE A 108 -8.93 13.83 18.18
N ALA A 109 -9.58 12.88 17.51
CA ALA A 109 -11.03 12.69 17.61
C ALA A 109 -11.45 12.32 19.05
N ILE A 110 -10.72 11.43 19.71
CA ILE A 110 -10.98 11.04 21.10
C ILE A 110 -10.82 12.24 22.04
N ALA A 111 -9.71 12.98 21.95
CA ALA A 111 -9.48 14.18 22.76
C ALA A 111 -10.59 15.22 22.58
N TRP A 112 -10.98 15.45 21.34
CA TRP A 112 -12.05 16.37 20.98
C TRP A 112 -13.41 15.92 21.52
N ILE A 113 -13.78 14.64 21.34
CA ILE A 113 -15.05 14.07 21.83
C ILE A 113 -15.11 14.15 23.35
N TRP A 114 -14.00 13.81 24.02
CA TRP A 114 -13.91 13.83 25.47
C TRP A 114 -14.14 15.24 26.04
N ASP A 115 -13.52 16.27 25.45
CA ASP A 115 -13.71 17.66 25.88
C ASP A 115 -15.11 18.22 25.54
N ARG A 116 -15.58 17.99 24.31
CA ARG A 116 -16.77 18.67 23.75
C ARG A 116 -18.08 17.96 24.03
N LEU A 117 -18.12 16.64 23.87
CA LEU A 117 -19.35 15.86 24.01
C LEU A 117 -19.45 15.25 25.41
N LEU A 118 -18.35 14.71 25.92
CA LEU A 118 -18.33 14.01 27.22
C LEU A 118 -18.02 14.94 28.39
N LYS A 119 -17.79 16.24 28.13
CA LYS A 119 -17.54 17.28 29.13
C LYS A 119 -16.43 16.89 30.14
N ARG A 120 -15.37 16.24 29.65
CA ARG A 120 -14.23 15.73 30.44
C ARG A 120 -14.62 14.78 31.58
N ARG A 121 -15.62 13.92 31.37
CA ARG A 121 -15.95 12.84 32.31
C ARG A 121 -14.96 11.69 32.16
N ASP A 122 -14.06 11.53 33.13
CA ASP A 122 -12.96 10.54 33.10
C ASP A 122 -13.44 9.10 32.97
N ILE A 123 -14.56 8.76 33.61
CA ILE A 123 -15.15 7.41 33.57
C ILE A 123 -15.44 6.97 32.11
N LEU A 124 -15.80 7.91 31.24
CA LEU A 124 -16.10 7.62 29.84
C LEU A 124 -14.82 7.49 28.97
N LEU A 125 -13.65 7.85 29.49
CA LEU A 125 -12.35 7.66 28.85
C LEU A 125 -11.75 6.27 29.16
N LEU A 126 -12.12 5.66 30.29
CA LEU A 126 -11.67 4.33 30.71
C LEU A 126 -11.81 3.24 29.62
N PRO A 127 -12.96 3.05 28.93
CA PRO A 127 -13.05 2.03 27.88
C PRO A 127 -12.09 2.30 26.72
N VAL A 128 -11.86 3.57 26.37
CA VAL A 128 -10.91 3.96 25.31
C VAL A 128 -9.48 3.65 25.72
N LEU A 129 -9.12 3.93 26.98
CA LEU A 129 -7.82 3.58 27.55
C LEU A 129 -7.61 2.06 27.57
N ALA A 130 -8.65 1.29 27.92
CA ALA A 130 -8.60 -0.17 27.89
C ALA A 130 -8.32 -0.71 26.47
N ILE A 131 -9.01 -0.18 25.46
CA ILE A 131 -8.76 -0.53 24.04
C ILE A 131 -7.33 -0.17 23.64
N TRP A 132 -6.85 1.03 24.02
CA TRP A 132 -5.51 1.50 23.69
C TRP A 132 -4.41 0.64 24.33
N VAL A 133 -4.55 0.30 25.61
CA VAL A 133 -3.65 -0.64 26.31
C VAL A 133 -3.73 -2.04 25.66
N GLY A 134 -4.94 -2.46 25.27
CA GLY A 134 -5.15 -3.69 24.50
C GLY A 134 -4.35 -3.69 23.19
N CYS A 135 -4.39 -2.61 22.41
CA CYS A 135 -3.58 -2.47 21.19
C CYS A 135 -2.08 -2.55 21.47
N ILE A 136 -1.59 -1.90 22.54
CA ILE A 136 -0.17 -1.99 22.93
C ILE A 136 0.19 -3.43 23.31
N GLY A 137 -0.69 -4.13 24.02
CA GLY A 137 -0.54 -5.56 24.32
C GLY A 137 -0.50 -6.42 23.06
N SER A 138 -1.42 -6.21 22.12
CA SER A 138 -1.49 -6.96 20.85
C SER A 138 -0.29 -6.72 19.94
N VAL A 139 0.30 -5.54 19.95
CA VAL A 139 1.55 -5.25 19.22
C VAL A 139 2.73 -6.10 19.75
N ASN A 140 2.66 -6.55 20.99
CA ASN A 140 3.74 -7.27 21.68
C ASN A 140 3.37 -8.72 22.04
N SER A 141 2.33 -9.30 21.42
CA SER A 141 1.88 -10.66 21.75
C SER A 141 2.97 -11.71 21.46
N GLU A 142 3.68 -11.56 20.35
CA GLU A 142 4.79 -12.45 19.94
C GLU A 142 6.17 -11.92 20.42
N GLY A 143 6.16 -11.12 21.48
CA GLY A 143 7.33 -10.48 22.08
C GLY A 143 7.51 -9.01 21.71
N LEU A 144 8.49 -8.36 22.36
CA LEU A 144 8.64 -6.90 22.32
C LEU A 144 8.99 -6.37 20.91
N CYS A 145 8.04 -5.68 20.28
CA CYS A 145 8.22 -4.97 19.02
C CYS A 145 8.41 -3.46 19.28
N ARG A 146 9.67 -3.03 19.44
CA ARG A 146 10.04 -1.68 19.90
C ARG A 146 9.45 -0.56 19.03
N ILE A 147 9.57 -0.70 17.72
CA ILE A 147 9.13 0.34 16.77
C ILE A 147 7.61 0.44 16.79
N ALA A 148 6.90 -0.68 16.59
CA ALA A 148 5.45 -0.69 16.63
C ALA A 148 4.90 -0.16 17.97
N THR A 149 5.52 -0.53 19.09
CA THR A 149 5.17 0.00 20.42
C THR A 149 5.34 1.52 20.48
N ALA A 150 6.41 2.07 19.92
CA ALA A 150 6.63 3.52 19.87
C ALA A 150 5.54 4.27 19.08
N TYR A 151 4.97 3.68 18.02
CA TYR A 151 3.82 4.28 17.31
C TYR A 151 2.61 4.40 18.23
N PHE A 152 2.23 3.30 18.87
CA PHE A 152 1.04 3.26 19.71
C PHE A 152 1.21 4.07 21.01
N LEU A 153 2.44 4.33 21.46
CA LEU A 153 2.69 5.19 22.61
C LEU A 153 2.81 6.66 22.22
N LEU A 154 3.82 7.01 21.41
CA LEU A 154 4.22 8.42 21.23
C LEU A 154 3.16 9.22 20.46
N ILE A 155 2.61 8.66 19.39
CA ILE A 155 1.67 9.41 18.53
C ILE A 155 0.38 9.72 19.29
N PRO A 156 -0.35 8.75 19.88
CA PRO A 156 -1.59 9.07 20.58
C PRO A 156 -1.39 9.99 21.78
N ILE A 157 -0.35 9.78 22.61
CA ILE A 157 -0.09 10.60 23.80
C ILE A 157 0.13 12.06 23.40
N VAL A 158 1.05 12.31 22.46
CA VAL A 158 1.40 13.67 22.05
C VAL A 158 0.22 14.36 21.37
N VAL A 159 -0.46 13.68 20.44
CA VAL A 159 -1.61 14.26 19.73
C VAL A 159 -2.76 14.55 20.70
N PHE A 160 -3.07 13.63 21.61
CA PHE A 160 -4.14 13.84 22.60
C PHE A 160 -3.84 15.03 23.51
N ALA A 161 -2.63 15.09 24.08
CA ALA A 161 -2.23 16.18 24.98
C ALA A 161 -2.20 17.55 24.27
N THR A 162 -1.59 17.62 23.09
CA THR A 162 -1.51 18.88 22.33
C THR A 162 -2.85 19.33 21.77
N THR A 163 -3.75 18.38 21.45
CA THR A 163 -5.13 18.71 21.09
C THR A 163 -5.83 19.45 22.23
N LEU A 164 -5.78 18.93 23.45
CA LEU A 164 -6.39 19.57 24.62
C LEU A 164 -5.75 20.91 24.97
N TYR A 165 -4.44 21.03 24.78
CA TYR A 165 -3.70 22.26 25.05
C TYR A 165 -4.08 23.42 24.11
N TRP A 166 -4.31 23.13 22.82
CA TRP A 166 -4.69 24.15 21.84
C TRP A 166 -6.20 24.28 21.59
N LEU A 167 -7.02 23.46 22.25
CA LEU A 167 -8.47 23.46 22.06
C LEU A 167 -9.08 24.77 22.61
N PRO A 168 -9.83 25.55 21.80
CA PRO A 168 -10.39 26.82 22.26
C PRO A 168 -11.56 26.62 23.23
N GLU A 169 -11.74 27.51 24.21
CA GLU A 169 -12.78 27.37 25.26
C GLU A 169 -14.22 27.42 24.72
N GLN A 170 -14.47 28.14 23.62
CA GLN A 170 -15.81 28.31 23.07
C GLN A 170 -16.39 26.99 22.52
N ARG A 171 -17.58 26.62 22.98
CA ARG A 171 -18.38 25.50 22.50
C ARG A 171 -19.42 26.00 21.48
N ASP A 172 -19.40 25.49 20.25
CA ASP A 172 -20.48 25.70 19.29
C ASP A 172 -21.59 24.69 19.60
N GLU A 173 -22.73 25.18 20.11
CA GLU A 173 -23.87 24.35 20.52
C GLU A 173 -24.44 23.47 19.40
N LYS A 174 -24.28 23.89 18.12
CA LYS A 174 -24.77 23.14 16.95
C LYS A 174 -23.74 22.18 16.35
N MET A 175 -22.56 22.05 16.95
CA MET A 175 -21.46 21.25 16.39
C MET A 175 -21.73 19.75 16.40
N GLY A 176 -22.42 19.24 17.43
CA GLY A 176 -22.73 17.80 17.54
C GLY A 176 -23.56 17.29 16.36
N LEU A 177 -24.58 18.04 15.95
CA LEU A 177 -25.43 17.69 14.81
C LEU A 177 -24.64 17.69 13.48
N LYS A 178 -23.74 18.64 13.27
CA LYS A 178 -22.89 18.71 12.07
C LYS A 178 -21.99 17.48 11.94
N ILE A 179 -21.42 17.01 13.05
CA ILE A 179 -20.57 15.82 13.07
C ILE A 179 -21.37 14.57 12.72
N VAL A 180 -22.58 14.41 13.29
CA VAL A 180 -23.45 13.27 12.99
C VAL A 180 -23.76 13.20 11.50
N VAL A 181 -24.05 14.33 10.84
CA VAL A 181 -24.29 14.36 9.38
C VAL A 181 -23.07 13.86 8.59
N HIS A 182 -21.86 14.33 8.92
CA HIS A 182 -20.64 13.86 8.25
C HIS A 182 -20.37 12.38 8.49
N LEU A 183 -20.61 11.89 9.72
CA LEU A 183 -20.47 10.47 10.04
C LEU A 183 -21.46 9.61 9.25
N ILE A 184 -22.73 10.03 9.13
CA ILE A 184 -23.73 9.32 8.34
C ILE A 184 -23.29 9.23 6.87
N ILE A 185 -22.82 10.33 6.27
CA ILE A 185 -22.36 10.33 4.88
C ILE A 185 -21.15 9.41 4.70
N LEU A 186 -20.16 9.48 5.61
CA LEU A 186 -19.00 8.60 5.59
C LEU A 186 -19.40 7.12 5.71
N ILE A 187 -20.34 6.78 6.59
CA ILE A 187 -20.85 5.41 6.76
C ILE A 187 -21.54 4.92 5.48
N ILE A 188 -22.39 5.75 4.85
CA ILE A 188 -23.06 5.38 3.59
C ILE A 188 -22.03 5.13 2.49
N LEU A 189 -21.07 6.05 2.31
CA LEU A 189 -20.02 5.91 1.30
C LEU A 189 -19.12 4.71 1.57
N ALA A 190 -18.77 4.45 2.84
CA ALA A 190 -17.99 3.29 3.24
C ALA A 190 -18.73 1.97 2.98
N ALA A 191 -20.04 1.90 3.25
CA ALA A 191 -20.85 0.72 2.98
C ALA A 191 -20.98 0.43 1.47
N VAL A 192 -21.17 1.48 0.67
CA VAL A 192 -21.21 1.33 -0.80
C VAL A 192 -19.84 0.95 -1.34
N ALA A 193 -18.76 1.56 -0.85
CA ALA A 193 -17.40 1.23 -1.27
C ALA A 193 -17.03 -0.21 -0.88
N SER A 194 -17.35 -0.65 0.34
CA SER A 194 -16.99 -1.98 0.85
C SER A 194 -17.66 -3.11 0.06
N SER A 195 -18.91 -2.92 -0.37
CA SER A 195 -19.60 -3.89 -1.24
C SER A 195 -18.95 -4.05 -2.62
N GLN A 196 -18.05 -3.15 -3.00
CA GLN A 196 -17.36 -3.13 -4.30
C GLN A 196 -15.86 -3.44 -4.21
N LEU A 197 -15.30 -3.64 -3.02
CA LEU A 197 -13.88 -3.89 -2.83
C LEU A 197 -13.49 -5.26 -3.42
N ASN A 198 -13.12 -5.25 -4.69
CA ASN A 198 -12.48 -6.37 -5.38
C ASN A 198 -11.16 -5.92 -6.01
N SER A 199 -10.35 -6.87 -6.49
CA SER A 199 -9.07 -6.58 -7.12
C SER A 199 -9.18 -5.66 -8.35
N ASN A 200 -10.32 -5.68 -9.05
CA ASN A 200 -10.57 -4.88 -10.24
C ASN A 200 -10.85 -3.40 -9.91
N PHE A 201 -11.37 -3.08 -8.73
CA PHE A 201 -11.67 -1.71 -8.30
C PHE A 201 -10.42 -0.82 -8.33
N PHE A 202 -9.35 -1.26 -7.65
CA PHE A 202 -8.08 -0.51 -7.58
C PHE A 202 -7.40 -0.39 -8.95
N VAL A 203 -7.50 -1.44 -9.77
CA VAL A 203 -6.96 -1.42 -11.14
C VAL A 203 -7.67 -0.37 -12.00
N ARG A 204 -9.00 -0.25 -11.90
CA ARG A 204 -9.76 0.77 -12.63
C ARG A 204 -9.38 2.19 -12.20
N ILE A 205 -9.21 2.43 -10.90
CA ILE A 205 -8.73 3.73 -10.40
C ILE A 205 -7.36 4.02 -10.97
N ARG A 206 -6.42 3.08 -10.86
CA ARG A 206 -5.07 3.26 -11.38
C ARG A 206 -5.06 3.57 -12.87
N ASP A 207 -5.77 2.79 -13.67
CA ASP A 207 -5.73 2.91 -15.13
C ASP A 207 -6.39 4.23 -15.62
N ASN A 208 -7.53 4.61 -15.03
CA ASN A 208 -8.30 5.77 -15.47
C ASN A 208 -7.85 7.09 -14.83
N LEU A 209 -7.35 7.05 -13.58
CA LEU A 209 -6.99 8.25 -12.82
C LEU A 209 -5.48 8.45 -12.69
N LEU A 210 -4.69 7.39 -12.52
CA LEU A 210 -3.24 7.54 -12.30
C LEU A 210 -2.46 7.47 -13.61
N LEU A 211 -2.59 6.39 -14.38
CA LEU A 211 -1.76 6.15 -15.57
C LEU A 211 -2.17 7.00 -16.79
N SER A 212 -3.39 7.55 -16.77
CA SER A 212 -3.97 8.36 -17.85
C SER A 212 -3.38 9.77 -17.97
N ASN A 213 -2.68 10.27 -16.95
CA ASN A 213 -2.10 11.62 -16.95
C ASN A 213 -0.70 11.67 -16.32
N PRO A 214 0.12 12.70 -16.61
CA PRO A 214 1.50 12.76 -16.14
C PRO A 214 1.67 12.83 -14.63
N VAL A 215 0.78 13.54 -13.92
CA VAL A 215 0.86 13.69 -12.46
C VAL A 215 0.58 12.37 -11.76
N GLY A 216 -0.49 11.68 -12.17
CA GLY A 216 -0.83 10.36 -11.66
C GLY A 216 0.26 9.32 -11.93
N ARG A 217 0.94 9.38 -13.09
CA ARG A 217 2.13 8.55 -13.37
C ARG A 217 3.27 8.81 -12.39
N LYS A 218 3.57 10.08 -12.07
CA LYS A 218 4.59 10.41 -11.05
C LYS A 218 4.23 9.88 -9.66
N ILE A 219 2.96 9.99 -9.26
CA ILE A 219 2.48 9.43 -7.99
C ILE A 219 2.62 7.90 -7.99
N SER A 220 2.24 7.24 -9.09
CA SER A 220 2.40 5.81 -9.25
C SER A 220 3.88 5.40 -9.15
N ASN A 221 4.78 6.09 -9.84
CA ASN A 221 6.21 5.80 -9.78
C ASN A 221 6.72 5.94 -8.34
N LEU A 222 6.45 7.08 -7.68
CA LEU A 222 6.84 7.29 -6.28
C LEU A 222 6.34 6.17 -5.36
N TYR A 223 5.10 5.70 -5.54
CA TYR A 223 4.58 4.57 -4.79
C TYR A 223 5.42 3.31 -5.04
N TYR A 224 5.58 2.88 -6.29
CA TYR A 224 6.29 1.65 -6.63
C TYR A 224 7.82 1.72 -6.43
N ASP A 225 8.41 2.91 -6.42
CA ASP A 225 9.84 3.07 -6.13
C ASP A 225 10.11 2.76 -4.65
N TYR A 226 9.19 3.09 -3.74
CA TYR A 226 9.44 3.05 -2.29
C TYR A 226 8.61 2.03 -1.50
N THR A 227 7.56 1.44 -2.06
CA THR A 227 6.68 0.51 -1.34
C THR A 227 7.35 -0.78 -0.92
N LEU A 228 8.33 -1.28 -1.66
CA LEU A 228 9.05 -2.50 -1.27
C LEU A 228 9.97 -2.27 -0.05
N HIS A 229 10.48 -1.04 0.13
CA HIS A 229 11.22 -0.66 1.33
C HIS A 229 10.29 -0.72 2.56
N ALA A 230 9.11 -0.12 2.46
CA ALA A 230 8.10 -0.19 3.51
C ALA A 230 7.64 -1.63 3.78
N ALA A 231 7.39 -2.40 2.72
CA ALA A 231 6.97 -3.79 2.80
C ALA A 231 8.01 -4.66 3.53
N ARG A 232 9.30 -4.43 3.31
CA ARG A 232 10.38 -5.21 3.93
C ARG A 232 10.33 -5.18 5.46
N VAL A 233 9.99 -4.03 6.06
CA VAL A 233 9.98 -3.79 7.52
C VAL A 233 9.18 -4.81 8.30
N PHE A 234 8.03 -5.20 7.76
CA PHE A 234 6.98 -5.91 8.50
C PHE A 234 6.50 -7.19 7.79
N LYS A 235 7.14 -7.57 6.68
CA LYS A 235 6.95 -8.87 6.04
C LYS A 235 7.43 -10.00 6.95
N SER A 236 6.58 -11.01 7.13
CA SER A 236 6.97 -12.29 7.70
C SER A 236 8.01 -12.98 6.82
N GLN A 237 8.71 -13.97 7.35
CA GLN A 237 9.76 -14.66 6.60
C GLN A 237 9.23 -15.31 5.32
N ASP A 238 8.04 -15.90 5.37
CA ASP A 238 7.40 -16.51 4.20
C ASP A 238 6.91 -15.53 3.12
N GLN A 239 6.80 -14.25 3.45
CA GLN A 239 6.46 -13.22 2.47
C GLN A 239 7.72 -12.62 1.81
N ARG A 240 8.92 -13.00 2.27
CA ARG A 240 10.19 -12.64 1.65
C ARG A 240 10.44 -13.56 0.46
N LEU A 241 11.07 -13.01 -0.57
CA LEU A 241 11.30 -13.74 -1.81
C LEU A 241 12.42 -14.78 -1.63
N ILE A 242 13.50 -14.33 -0.99
CA ILE A 242 14.68 -15.11 -0.67
C ILE A 242 14.86 -15.02 0.85
N ARG A 243 15.16 -16.15 1.47
CA ARG A 243 15.56 -16.24 2.88
C ARG A 243 16.95 -16.83 2.96
N THR A 244 17.66 -16.52 4.03
CA THR A 244 19.03 -17.00 4.26
C THR A 244 19.07 -17.92 5.46
N CYS A 245 19.86 -18.99 5.40
CA CYS A 245 20.06 -19.87 6.52
C CYS A 245 21.50 -20.32 6.69
N SER A 246 21.84 -20.74 7.91
CA SER A 246 23.09 -21.45 8.20
C SER A 246 22.80 -22.89 8.62
N LEU A 247 23.73 -23.78 8.26
CA LEU A 247 23.71 -25.18 8.66
C LEU A 247 24.94 -25.45 9.54
N ALA A 248 24.73 -25.71 10.82
CA ALA A 248 25.80 -26.02 11.77
C ALA A 248 25.85 -27.52 12.06
N PHE A 249 26.45 -28.28 11.14
CA PHE A 249 26.67 -29.73 11.25
C PHE A 249 28.13 -30.05 10.90
N THR A 250 28.74 -31.05 11.56
CA THR A 250 30.14 -31.46 11.29
C THR A 250 30.25 -32.96 10.94
N ASP A 251 29.19 -33.76 11.19
CA ASP A 251 29.36 -35.21 11.34
C ASP A 251 28.64 -36.08 10.28
N ASP A 252 27.80 -35.51 9.39
CA ASP A 252 27.02 -36.26 8.39
C ASP A 252 26.82 -35.48 7.08
N ALA A 253 27.68 -35.76 6.09
CA ALA A 253 27.66 -35.10 4.78
C ALA A 253 26.42 -35.43 3.94
N THR A 254 25.87 -36.64 4.07
CA THR A 254 24.70 -37.07 3.28
C THR A 254 23.47 -36.31 3.74
N LEU A 255 23.26 -36.27 5.06
CA LEU A 255 22.15 -35.51 5.63
C LEU A 255 22.27 -34.03 5.32
N GLN A 256 23.48 -33.46 5.42
CA GLN A 256 23.71 -32.05 5.08
C GLN A 256 23.25 -31.75 3.63
N GLN A 257 23.64 -32.57 2.66
CA GLN A 257 23.25 -32.37 1.26
C GLN A 257 21.72 -32.49 1.06
N GLN A 258 21.06 -33.41 1.76
CA GLN A 258 19.60 -33.55 1.72
C GLN A 258 18.90 -32.31 2.28
N LEU A 259 19.39 -31.77 3.40
CA LEU A 259 18.87 -30.55 4.02
C LEU A 259 19.09 -29.33 3.12
N GLU A 260 20.29 -29.16 2.56
CA GLU A 260 20.61 -28.08 1.63
C GLU A 260 19.66 -28.08 0.43
N THR A 261 19.42 -29.25 -0.15
CA THR A 261 18.48 -29.40 -1.28
C THR A 261 17.06 -29.02 -0.88
N ALA A 262 16.57 -29.53 0.25
CA ALA A 262 15.23 -29.23 0.75
C ALA A 262 15.04 -27.73 1.07
N LEU A 263 16.09 -27.05 1.54
CA LEU A 263 16.07 -25.60 1.81
C LEU A 263 16.06 -24.79 0.52
N LEU A 264 16.91 -25.13 -0.45
CA LEU A 264 16.97 -24.45 -1.75
C LEU A 264 15.68 -24.58 -2.55
N ASP A 265 15.02 -25.74 -2.50
CA ASP A 265 13.71 -25.97 -3.10
C ASP A 265 12.60 -25.10 -2.49
N ASN A 266 12.85 -24.53 -1.31
CA ASN A 266 11.94 -23.64 -0.58
C ASN A 266 12.46 -22.20 -0.45
N ASP A 267 13.44 -21.80 -1.27
CA ASP A 267 14.03 -20.44 -1.33
C ASP A 267 14.76 -20.02 -0.03
N TYR A 268 15.33 -20.98 0.70
CA TYR A 268 16.28 -20.76 1.78
C TYR A 268 17.70 -21.02 1.27
N LEU A 269 18.50 -19.97 1.17
CA LEU A 269 19.88 -20.02 0.67
C LEU A 269 20.85 -20.27 1.82
N VAL A 270 21.68 -21.30 1.66
CA VAL A 270 22.62 -21.74 2.68
C VAL A 270 23.91 -20.94 2.60
N LEU A 271 24.13 -20.09 3.60
CA LEU A 271 25.31 -19.23 3.73
C LEU A 271 26.37 -19.85 4.65
N ASP A 272 27.59 -19.35 4.54
CA ASP A 272 28.70 -19.74 5.39
C ASP A 272 28.51 -19.24 6.83
N ARG A 273 29.17 -19.91 7.79
CA ARG A 273 29.06 -19.54 9.21
C ARG A 273 29.57 -18.12 9.45
N GLY A 274 28.81 -17.34 10.21
CA GLY A 274 29.15 -15.97 10.59
C GLY A 274 28.53 -14.89 9.68
N GLU A 275 27.94 -15.30 8.55
CA GLU A 275 27.12 -14.41 7.72
C GLU A 275 25.75 -14.13 8.37
N PRO A 276 25.08 -13.00 8.05
CA PRO A 276 23.76 -12.68 8.57
C PRO A 276 22.70 -13.62 7.96
N THR A 277 22.01 -14.37 8.81
CA THR A 277 20.99 -15.36 8.43
C THR A 277 19.61 -15.03 9.02
N ASP A 278 18.55 -15.42 8.30
CA ASP A 278 17.17 -15.38 8.80
C ASP A 278 16.84 -16.58 9.71
N LEU A 279 17.53 -17.70 9.48
CA LEU A 279 17.34 -18.99 10.16
C LEU A 279 18.68 -19.68 10.42
N ASP A 280 18.97 -20.03 11.67
CA ASP A 280 20.09 -20.91 12.01
C ASP A 280 19.57 -22.31 12.35
N ILE A 281 20.07 -23.33 11.65
CA ILE A 281 19.70 -24.73 11.93
C ILE A 281 20.89 -25.43 12.59
N ILE A 282 20.67 -25.91 13.81
CA ILE A 282 21.70 -26.56 14.62
C ILE A 282 21.23 -27.97 14.99
N ARG A 283 22.10 -28.97 14.83
CA ARG A 283 21.83 -30.31 15.35
C ARG A 283 22.11 -30.37 16.84
N VAL A 284 21.16 -30.91 17.60
CA VAL A 284 21.35 -31.25 19.01
C VAL A 284 20.91 -32.70 19.19
N GLY A 285 21.86 -33.63 19.16
CA GLY A 285 21.58 -35.07 19.15
C GLY A 285 20.83 -35.50 17.88
N ASP A 286 19.59 -35.99 18.05
CA ASP A 286 18.71 -36.42 16.96
C ASP A 286 17.67 -35.36 16.56
N GLN A 287 17.81 -34.13 17.07
CA GLN A 287 16.92 -33.02 16.79
C GLN A 287 17.62 -31.93 15.98
N LEU A 288 16.82 -31.19 15.22
CA LEU A 288 17.15 -29.95 14.53
C LEU A 288 16.47 -28.80 15.28
N ASP A 289 17.28 -27.91 15.84
CA ASP A 289 16.80 -26.66 16.40
C ASP A 289 16.79 -25.58 15.30
N PHE A 290 15.62 -24.99 15.04
CA PHE A 290 15.45 -23.84 14.16
C PHE A 290 15.50 -22.57 15.01
N LYS A 291 16.56 -21.77 14.86
CA LYS A 291 16.86 -20.64 15.73
C LYS A 291 16.83 -19.31 14.99
N ILE A 292 16.52 -18.27 15.76
CA ILE A 292 16.82 -16.88 15.41
C ILE A 292 17.80 -16.36 16.44
N ARG A 293 19.06 -16.18 16.03
CA ARG A 293 20.17 -15.85 16.93
C ARG A 293 20.33 -16.92 18.01
N ILE A 294 19.90 -16.63 19.24
CA ILE A 294 20.02 -17.53 20.40
C ILE A 294 18.71 -18.23 20.76
N TRP A 295 17.59 -17.86 20.14
CA TRP A 295 16.27 -18.33 20.51
C TRP A 295 15.84 -19.48 19.61
N THR A 296 15.58 -20.65 20.20
CA THR A 296 14.94 -21.76 19.51
C THR A 296 13.47 -21.47 19.33
N ILE A 297 13.00 -21.49 18.07
CA ILE A 297 11.60 -21.24 17.72
C ILE A 297 10.88 -22.57 17.51
N ILE A 298 11.49 -23.48 16.73
CA ILE A 298 10.96 -24.82 16.47
C ILE A 298 12.04 -25.86 16.71
N GLN A 299 11.62 -27.02 17.21
CA GLN A 299 12.43 -28.24 17.28
C GLN A 299 11.73 -29.32 16.46
N THR A 300 12.49 -30.03 15.63
CA THR A 300 11.99 -31.10 14.75
C THR A 300 13.08 -32.15 14.54
N THR A 301 12.73 -33.30 13.97
CA THR A 301 13.73 -34.30 13.57
C THR A 301 14.16 -34.10 12.11
N PRO A 302 15.36 -34.56 11.72
CA PRO A 302 15.78 -34.54 10.31
C PRO A 302 14.79 -35.25 9.38
N LYS A 303 14.25 -36.39 9.83
CA LYS A 303 13.28 -37.17 9.06
C LYS A 303 11.99 -36.37 8.79
N GLU A 304 11.43 -35.78 9.84
CA GLU A 304 10.19 -34.99 9.74
C GLU A 304 10.39 -33.74 8.86
N PHE A 305 11.52 -33.04 9.00
CA PHE A 305 11.84 -31.91 8.15
C PHE A 305 11.97 -32.27 6.68
N LEU A 306 12.62 -33.38 6.35
CA LEU A 306 12.77 -33.82 4.98
C LEU A 306 11.43 -34.30 4.36
N GLU A 307 10.51 -34.80 5.19
CA GLU A 307 9.17 -35.21 4.74
C GLU A 307 8.23 -34.00 4.54
N TYR A 308 8.29 -33.00 5.43
CA TYR A 308 7.39 -31.83 5.41
C TYR A 308 8.11 -30.47 5.51
N PRO A 309 9.07 -30.17 4.61
CA PRO A 309 9.93 -28.99 4.76
C PRO A 309 9.13 -27.69 4.71
N ARG A 310 8.12 -27.61 3.84
CA ARG A 310 7.25 -26.43 3.70
C ARG A 310 6.43 -26.12 4.94
N GLU A 311 5.91 -27.15 5.58
CA GLU A 311 5.04 -26.98 6.75
C GLU A 311 5.86 -26.52 7.96
N ILE A 312 7.04 -27.10 8.16
CA ILE A 312 7.95 -26.71 9.24
C ILE A 312 8.51 -25.29 9.02
N LEU A 313 8.97 -24.96 7.81
CA LEU A 313 9.43 -23.60 7.50
C LEU A 313 8.32 -22.56 7.66
N ARG A 314 7.09 -22.93 7.30
CA ARG A 314 5.93 -22.07 7.52
C ARG A 314 5.60 -21.87 8.99
N GLY A 315 5.59 -22.95 9.77
CA GLY A 315 5.44 -22.87 11.22
C GLY A 315 6.51 -21.99 11.86
N PHE A 316 7.76 -22.09 11.39
CA PHE A 316 8.86 -21.26 11.86
C PHE A 316 8.63 -19.78 11.53
N SER A 317 8.18 -19.47 10.32
CA SER A 317 7.81 -18.11 9.93
C SER A 317 6.66 -17.57 10.76
N GLU A 318 5.63 -18.37 11.03
CA GLU A 318 4.44 -17.95 11.79
C GLU A 318 4.80 -17.65 13.26
N GLN A 319 5.58 -18.52 13.91
CA GLN A 319 5.99 -18.35 15.32
C GLN A 319 7.06 -17.26 15.52
N SER A 320 7.79 -16.87 14.47
CA SER A 320 8.79 -15.80 14.54
C SER A 320 8.25 -14.41 14.16
N ASP A 321 6.99 -14.30 13.76
CA ASP A 321 6.41 -13.09 13.20
C ASP A 321 5.89 -12.10 14.26
N LYS A 322 6.71 -11.11 14.60
CA LYS A 322 6.37 -10.06 15.58
C LYS A 322 5.47 -8.95 15.06
N TYR A 323 5.13 -8.95 13.76
CA TYR A 323 4.43 -7.83 13.12
C TYR A 323 2.99 -8.16 12.72
N VAL A 324 2.44 -9.31 13.12
CA VAL A 324 1.08 -9.74 12.74
C VAL A 324 0.04 -8.65 13.01
N PHE A 325 -0.07 -8.20 14.26
CA PHE A 325 -1.05 -7.16 14.63
C PHE A 325 -0.73 -5.81 13.99
N PHE A 326 0.54 -5.38 14.01
CA PHE A 326 0.96 -4.10 13.42
C PHE A 326 0.63 -4.02 11.92
N ARG A 327 0.86 -5.12 11.19
CA ARG A 327 0.55 -5.25 9.77
C ARG A 327 -0.94 -5.21 9.50
N TRP A 328 -1.72 -6.00 10.24
CA TRP A 328 -3.18 -5.97 10.15
C TRP A 328 -3.73 -4.56 10.41
N PHE A 329 -3.28 -3.91 11.48
CA PHE A 329 -3.73 -2.56 11.83
C PHE A 329 -3.30 -1.52 10.78
N THR A 330 -2.11 -1.65 10.20
CA THR A 330 -1.64 -0.79 9.10
C THR A 330 -2.52 -0.95 7.85
N PHE A 331 -2.89 -2.18 7.49
CA PHE A 331 -3.83 -2.43 6.39
C PHE A 331 -5.22 -1.82 6.67
N LEU A 332 -5.76 -2.01 7.87
CA LEU A 332 -7.02 -1.39 8.28
C LEU A 332 -6.95 0.15 8.19
N SER A 333 -5.84 0.72 8.68
CA SER A 333 -5.57 2.16 8.65
C SER A 333 -5.57 2.73 7.24
N LEU A 334 -5.02 2.02 6.26
CA LEU A 334 -5.00 2.45 4.86
C LEU A 334 -6.41 2.72 4.32
N PHE A 335 -7.37 1.82 4.57
CA PHE A 335 -8.75 2.00 4.10
C PHE A 335 -9.46 3.15 4.84
N MET A 336 -9.31 3.22 6.16
CA MET A 336 -9.95 4.27 6.96
C MET A 336 -9.43 5.66 6.61
N VAL A 337 -8.10 5.83 6.59
CA VAL A 337 -7.47 7.13 6.33
C VAL A 337 -7.74 7.58 4.90
N SER A 338 -7.57 6.70 3.91
CA SER A 338 -7.81 7.08 2.50
C SER A 338 -9.25 7.55 2.27
N GLY A 339 -10.24 6.86 2.83
CA GLY A 339 -11.64 7.24 2.74
C GLY A 339 -11.95 8.57 3.43
N ILE A 340 -11.47 8.76 4.66
CA ILE A 340 -11.68 10.00 5.43
C ILE A 340 -10.99 11.19 4.74
N VAL A 341 -9.73 11.05 4.36
CA VAL A 341 -8.96 12.15 3.73
C VAL A 341 -9.55 12.51 2.37
N LEU A 342 -9.94 11.53 1.55
CA LEU A 342 -10.60 11.78 0.28
C LEU A 342 -11.92 12.53 0.48
N TYR A 343 -12.76 12.06 1.41
CA TYR A 343 -14.01 12.73 1.74
C TYR A 343 -13.80 14.18 2.19
N LEU A 344 -12.90 14.41 3.15
CA LEU A 344 -12.62 15.74 3.68
C LEU A 344 -12.05 16.68 2.61
N SER A 345 -11.22 16.16 1.70
CA SER A 345 -10.64 16.94 0.59
C SER A 345 -11.71 17.38 -0.40
N VAL A 346 -12.57 16.46 -0.83
CA VAL A 346 -13.69 16.77 -1.74
C VAL A 346 -14.71 17.69 -1.05
N TYR A 347 -14.98 17.45 0.23
CA TYR A 347 -15.86 18.29 1.03
C TYR A 347 -15.34 19.71 1.15
N ALA A 348 -14.04 19.89 1.39
CA ALA A 348 -13.43 21.23 1.46
C ALA A 348 -13.61 21.99 0.13
N VAL A 349 -13.41 21.34 -1.01
CA VAL A 349 -13.62 21.94 -2.34
C VAL A 349 -15.08 22.37 -2.53
N PHE A 350 -16.04 21.46 -2.32
CA PHE A 350 -17.46 21.82 -2.42
C PHE A 350 -17.87 22.87 -1.41
N ARG A 351 -17.32 22.85 -0.20
CA ARG A 351 -17.61 23.84 0.83
C ARG A 351 -17.15 25.23 0.42
N ILE A 352 -16.00 25.36 -0.23
CA ILE A 352 -15.50 26.62 -0.79
C ILE A 352 -16.44 27.09 -1.90
N ILE A 353 -16.80 26.21 -2.85
CA ILE A 353 -17.69 26.54 -3.97
C ILE A 353 -19.06 27.01 -3.47
N CYS A 354 -19.74 26.22 -2.64
CA CYS A 354 -21.04 26.58 -2.07
C CYS A 354 -20.96 27.85 -1.20
N GLY A 355 -19.81 28.10 -0.56
CA GLY A 355 -19.57 29.28 0.25
C GLY A 355 -19.60 30.61 -0.52
N PHE A 356 -19.42 30.58 -1.84
CA PHE A 356 -19.60 31.78 -2.68
C PHE A 356 -21.07 32.14 -2.89
N PHE A 357 -21.99 31.18 -2.77
CA PHE A 357 -23.40 31.35 -3.12
C PHE A 357 -24.35 31.37 -1.92
N MET A 358 -23.94 30.78 -0.80
CA MET A 358 -24.82 30.52 0.34
C MET A 358 -24.15 30.86 1.68
N ASP A 359 -24.97 31.12 2.69
CA ASP A 359 -24.52 31.29 4.07
C ASP A 359 -23.91 30.00 4.65
N SER A 360 -23.17 30.14 5.76
CA SER A 360 -22.26 29.10 6.24
C SER A 360 -22.90 27.73 6.51
N THR A 361 -24.10 27.70 7.09
CA THR A 361 -24.79 26.45 7.45
C THR A 361 -25.39 25.75 6.22
N PRO A 362 -26.20 26.42 5.36
CA PRO A 362 -26.66 25.81 4.11
C PRO A 362 -25.51 25.36 3.20
N ALA A 363 -24.44 26.13 3.09
CA ALA A 363 -23.27 25.77 2.29
C ALA A 363 -22.58 24.48 2.79
N SER A 364 -22.56 24.25 4.11
CA SER A 364 -22.00 23.04 4.73
C SER A 364 -22.85 21.81 4.44
N VAL A 365 -24.17 21.91 4.56
CA VAL A 365 -25.10 20.81 4.23
C VAL A 365 -25.06 20.50 2.73
N ALA A 366 -25.11 21.52 1.88
CA ALA A 366 -25.02 21.36 0.43
C ALA A 366 -23.71 20.67 0.00
N ALA A 367 -22.57 21.08 0.56
CA ALA A 367 -21.29 20.44 0.29
C ALA A 367 -21.27 18.96 0.73
N GLY A 368 -21.85 18.63 1.88
CA GLY A 368 -21.98 17.25 2.34
C GLY A 368 -22.83 16.39 1.40
N MET A 369 -23.96 16.92 0.94
CA MET A 369 -24.82 16.23 -0.04
C MET A 369 -24.13 16.06 -1.39
N LEU A 370 -23.40 17.08 -1.87
CA LEU A 370 -22.60 16.98 -3.09
C LEU A 370 -21.49 15.94 -2.98
N CYS A 371 -20.84 15.80 -1.81
CA CYS A 371 -19.89 14.71 -1.56
C CYS A 371 -20.56 13.34 -1.66
N LEU A 372 -21.75 13.18 -1.09
CA LEU A 372 -22.50 11.92 -1.18
C LEU A 372 -22.84 11.60 -2.64
N VAL A 373 -23.39 12.56 -3.37
CA VAL A 373 -23.74 12.38 -4.80
C VAL A 373 -22.50 12.09 -5.64
N ALA A 374 -21.41 12.84 -5.47
CA ALA A 374 -20.16 12.61 -6.20
C ALA A 374 -19.52 11.27 -5.84
N GLY A 375 -19.54 10.88 -4.57
CA GLY A 375 -19.04 9.58 -4.11
C GLY A 375 -19.84 8.42 -4.69
N LEU A 376 -21.17 8.51 -4.68
CA LEU A 376 -22.05 7.53 -5.32
C LEU A 376 -21.87 7.50 -6.83
N ALA A 377 -21.74 8.66 -7.49
CA ALA A 377 -21.48 8.75 -8.93
C ALA A 377 -20.12 8.16 -9.32
N LEU A 378 -19.11 8.23 -8.45
CA LEU A 378 -17.82 7.57 -8.66
C LEU A 378 -17.91 6.05 -8.46
N LEU A 379 -18.62 5.62 -7.42
CA LEU A 379 -18.68 4.21 -7.01
C LEU A 379 -19.68 3.39 -7.87
N VAL A 380 -20.85 3.91 -8.23
CA VAL A 380 -21.90 3.13 -8.91
C VAL A 380 -21.51 2.64 -10.32
N PRO A 381 -20.89 3.44 -11.20
CA PRO A 381 -20.46 2.97 -12.53
C PRO A 381 -19.33 1.93 -12.48
N LEU A 382 -18.58 1.86 -11.38
CA LEU A 382 -17.57 0.81 -11.18
C LEU A 382 -18.20 -0.56 -10.90
N TYR A 383 -19.44 -0.59 -10.40
CA TYR A 383 -20.26 -1.78 -10.20
C TYR A 383 -20.92 -2.25 -11.52
N PHE A 384 -21.47 -1.31 -12.29
CA PHE A 384 -22.11 -1.58 -13.58
C PHE A 384 -21.13 -1.32 -14.74
N GLY A 385 -20.26 -2.27 -15.04
CA GLY A 385 -19.46 -2.15 -16.26
C GLY A 385 -18.40 -3.20 -16.45
N SER A 386 -18.78 -4.38 -16.91
CA SER A 386 -18.02 -5.03 -17.98
C SER A 386 -18.91 -4.97 -19.21
N GLU A 387 -18.47 -4.26 -20.26
CA GLU A 387 -19.09 -4.45 -21.56
C GLU A 387 -19.03 -5.94 -21.89
N LYS A 388 -20.19 -6.53 -22.13
CA LYS A 388 -20.29 -7.91 -22.59
C LYS A 388 -20.19 -7.85 -24.10
N TYR A 389 -19.02 -8.19 -24.64
CA TYR A 389 -18.92 -8.48 -26.06
C TYR A 389 -19.74 -9.74 -26.37
N ALA A 390 -20.70 -9.61 -27.28
CA ALA A 390 -21.67 -10.66 -27.59
C ALA A 390 -21.01 -11.83 -28.34
N ASP A 391 -20.00 -11.53 -29.15
CA ASP A 391 -19.32 -12.48 -30.03
C ASP A 391 -17.87 -12.01 -30.34
N ALA A 392 -17.12 -12.83 -31.10
CA ALA A 392 -15.74 -12.54 -31.47
C ALA A 392 -15.59 -11.32 -32.41
N GLY A 393 -16.59 -11.04 -33.24
CA GLY A 393 -16.60 -9.89 -34.15
C GLY A 393 -16.76 -8.57 -33.40
N THR A 394 -17.71 -8.50 -32.45
CA THR A 394 -17.85 -7.31 -31.58
C THR A 394 -16.62 -7.08 -30.71
N LEU A 395 -15.96 -8.15 -30.25
CA LEU A 395 -14.69 -8.05 -29.55
C LEU A 395 -13.54 -7.55 -30.44
N ALA A 396 -13.44 -8.05 -31.68
CA ALA A 396 -12.45 -7.60 -32.65
C ALA A 396 -12.64 -6.10 -33.00
N GLN A 397 -13.88 -5.64 -33.10
CA GLN A 397 -14.19 -4.21 -33.25
C GLN A 397 -13.71 -3.41 -32.03
N GLY A 398 -13.94 -3.89 -30.81
CA GLY A 398 -13.42 -3.26 -29.60
C GLY A 398 -11.89 -3.16 -29.56
N LEU A 399 -11.19 -4.23 -29.96
CA LEU A 399 -9.72 -4.24 -30.09
C LEU A 399 -9.21 -3.31 -31.18
N SER A 400 -10.03 -3.05 -32.20
CA SER A 400 -9.69 -2.19 -33.34
C SER A 400 -10.20 -0.75 -33.20
N SER A 401 -10.88 -0.41 -32.10
CA SER A 401 -11.44 0.93 -31.87
C SER A 401 -10.34 2.00 -31.91
N GLU A 402 -10.66 3.20 -32.38
CA GLU A 402 -9.73 4.34 -32.31
C GLU A 402 -9.56 4.86 -30.87
N ASN A 403 -10.54 4.61 -30.00
CA ASN A 403 -10.48 4.98 -28.60
C ASN A 403 -9.67 3.96 -27.79
N TRP A 404 -8.51 4.36 -27.28
CA TRP A 404 -7.64 3.49 -26.46
C TRP A 404 -8.34 2.93 -25.22
N ARG A 405 -9.34 3.63 -24.66
CA ARG A 405 -10.07 3.14 -23.49
C ARG A 405 -10.96 1.95 -23.84
N GLU A 406 -11.58 1.96 -25.02
CA GLU A 406 -12.36 0.84 -25.53
C GLU A 406 -11.46 -0.35 -25.82
N ARG A 407 -10.28 -0.13 -26.41
CA ARG A 407 -9.27 -1.18 -26.60
C ARG A 407 -8.82 -1.80 -25.27
N VAL A 408 -8.62 -1.01 -24.22
CA VAL A 408 -8.31 -1.52 -22.86
C VAL A 408 -9.46 -2.33 -22.27
N ILE A 409 -10.72 -1.93 -22.50
CA ILE A 409 -11.90 -2.70 -22.07
C ILE A 409 -11.91 -4.06 -22.80
N ALA A 410 -11.65 -4.08 -24.11
CA ALA A 410 -11.56 -5.30 -24.90
C ALA A 410 -10.42 -6.22 -24.45
N LEU A 411 -9.20 -5.69 -24.25
CA LEU A 411 -8.05 -6.47 -23.75
C LEU A 411 -8.30 -7.09 -22.37
N ARG A 412 -8.94 -6.33 -21.48
CA ARG A 412 -9.33 -6.84 -20.17
C ARG A 412 -10.38 -7.94 -20.29
N TYR A 413 -11.36 -7.77 -21.17
CA TYR A 413 -12.34 -8.83 -21.45
C TYR A 413 -11.65 -10.11 -21.93
N VAL A 414 -10.70 -9.99 -22.86
CA VAL A 414 -9.87 -11.12 -23.33
C VAL A 414 -9.12 -11.78 -22.16
N ALA A 415 -8.48 -10.99 -21.29
CA ALA A 415 -7.73 -11.52 -20.14
C ALA A 415 -8.64 -12.17 -19.07
N GLU A 416 -9.84 -11.64 -18.84
CA GLU A 416 -10.82 -12.18 -17.90
C GLU A 416 -11.45 -13.47 -18.43
N ARG A 417 -11.77 -13.52 -19.73
CA ARG A 417 -12.35 -14.70 -20.41
C ARG A 417 -11.32 -15.71 -20.88
N ARG A 418 -10.02 -15.40 -20.74
CA ARG A 418 -8.90 -16.25 -21.17
C ARG A 418 -8.96 -16.58 -22.66
N THR A 419 -9.44 -15.64 -23.47
CA THR A 419 -9.56 -15.79 -24.91
C THR A 419 -8.17 -15.73 -25.57
N ASP A 420 -7.92 -16.54 -26.58
CA ASP A 420 -6.69 -16.46 -27.36
C ASP A 420 -6.72 -15.21 -28.25
N ILE A 421 -6.01 -14.17 -27.81
CA ILE A 421 -5.97 -12.89 -28.54
C ILE A 421 -5.35 -13.02 -29.93
N SER A 422 -4.47 -14.00 -30.17
CA SER A 422 -3.85 -14.19 -31.49
C SER A 422 -4.85 -14.69 -32.54
N SER A 423 -6.04 -15.13 -32.13
CA SER A 423 -7.13 -15.46 -33.05
C SER A 423 -7.95 -14.24 -33.50
N LEU A 424 -7.70 -13.06 -32.91
CA LEU A 424 -8.43 -11.83 -33.15
C LEU A 424 -7.53 -10.79 -33.84
N PRO A 425 -8.03 -10.03 -34.82
CA PRO A 425 -7.25 -8.97 -35.44
C PRO A 425 -7.15 -7.74 -34.52
N GLY A 426 -6.17 -6.89 -34.80
CA GLY A 426 -6.09 -5.53 -34.27
C GLY A 426 -5.23 -5.35 -33.01
N HIS A 427 -4.72 -6.41 -32.39
CA HIS A 427 -3.95 -6.26 -31.14
C HIS A 427 -2.53 -5.73 -31.32
N THR A 428 -1.90 -5.98 -32.47
CA THR A 428 -0.49 -5.65 -32.73
C THR A 428 -0.18 -4.16 -32.58
N ARG A 429 -1.11 -3.25 -32.95
CA ARG A 429 -0.94 -1.79 -32.79
C ARG A 429 -0.73 -1.38 -31.33
N MET A 430 -1.18 -2.20 -30.38
CA MET A 430 -1.09 -1.90 -28.96
C MET A 430 0.28 -2.24 -28.37
N LEU A 431 1.17 -2.94 -29.07
CA LEU A 431 2.55 -3.17 -28.64
C LEU A 431 3.33 -1.86 -28.50
N GLU A 432 3.11 -0.94 -29.44
CA GLU A 432 3.79 0.37 -29.50
C GLU A 432 2.92 1.52 -29.01
N SER A 433 1.78 1.23 -28.37
CA SER A 433 0.87 2.28 -27.91
C SER A 433 1.56 3.22 -26.91
N PRO A 434 1.34 4.55 -26.98
CA PRO A 434 1.82 5.47 -25.95
C PRO A 434 1.13 5.27 -24.60
N HIS A 435 0.01 4.54 -24.56
CA HIS A 435 -0.79 4.31 -23.36
C HIS A 435 -0.33 3.05 -22.62
N ILE A 436 0.32 3.26 -21.47
CA ILE A 436 0.75 2.18 -20.55
C ILE A 436 -0.38 1.16 -20.27
N PRO A 437 -1.65 1.57 -20.03
CA PRO A 437 -2.75 0.63 -19.85
C PRO A 437 -2.91 -0.39 -20.99
N GLU A 438 -2.76 0.04 -22.24
CA GLU A 438 -2.90 -0.87 -23.39
C GLU A 438 -1.81 -1.92 -23.40
N ARG A 439 -0.55 -1.49 -23.24
CA ARG A 439 0.61 -2.40 -23.31
C ARG A 439 0.59 -3.45 -22.19
N TYR A 440 0.25 -3.05 -20.96
CA TYR A 440 0.24 -4.00 -19.85
C TYR A 440 -0.98 -4.93 -19.90
N TRP A 441 -2.15 -4.45 -20.32
CA TRP A 441 -3.31 -5.33 -20.54
C TRP A 441 -3.10 -6.28 -21.71
N LEU A 442 -2.39 -5.85 -22.74
CA LEU A 442 -1.95 -6.70 -23.84
C LEU A 442 -1.06 -7.82 -23.33
N ALA A 443 -0.05 -7.53 -22.51
CA ALA A 443 0.79 -8.56 -21.88
C ALA A 443 -0.06 -9.58 -21.09
N LYS A 444 -1.06 -9.11 -20.33
CA LYS A 444 -1.98 -9.98 -19.58
C LYS A 444 -2.87 -10.84 -20.48
N ALA A 445 -3.29 -10.33 -21.63
CA ALA A 445 -4.08 -11.05 -22.62
C ALA A 445 -3.24 -12.12 -23.35
N LEU A 446 -2.03 -11.77 -23.78
CA LEU A 446 -1.09 -12.64 -24.49
C LEU A 446 -0.66 -13.88 -23.69
N ARG A 447 -0.78 -13.83 -22.35
CA ARG A 447 -0.62 -14.99 -21.47
C ARG A 447 -1.39 -16.23 -21.92
N PHE A 448 -2.60 -16.04 -22.45
CA PHE A 448 -3.50 -17.15 -22.78
C PHE A 448 -3.36 -17.65 -24.21
N SER A 449 -2.64 -16.92 -25.06
CA SER A 449 -2.35 -17.39 -26.41
C SER A 449 -1.34 -18.51 -26.38
N ARG A 450 -1.44 -19.46 -27.31
CA ARG A 450 -0.40 -20.49 -27.53
C ARG A 450 0.50 -20.18 -28.73
N SER A 451 0.26 -19.08 -29.43
CA SER A 451 1.03 -18.72 -30.62
C SER A 451 2.50 -18.43 -30.28
N ARG A 452 3.38 -18.64 -31.27
CA ARG A 452 4.81 -18.30 -31.17
C ARG A 452 5.01 -16.79 -31.22
N GLU A 453 4.12 -16.11 -31.93
CA GLU A 453 4.03 -14.67 -32.08
C GLU A 453 3.76 -14.04 -30.72
N ALA A 454 2.76 -14.52 -29.97
CA ALA A 454 2.48 -14.00 -28.62
C ALA A 454 3.65 -14.20 -27.66
N TYR A 455 4.42 -15.29 -27.81
CA TYR A 455 5.65 -15.47 -27.02
C TYR A 455 6.69 -14.40 -27.36
N ARG A 456 6.93 -14.12 -28.65
CA ARG A 456 7.85 -13.04 -29.09
C ARG A 456 7.36 -11.66 -28.63
N GLU A 457 6.06 -11.40 -28.72
CA GLU A 457 5.45 -10.16 -28.25
C GLU A 457 5.66 -9.95 -26.75
N LEU A 458 5.55 -11.00 -25.94
CA LEU A 458 5.86 -10.94 -24.51
C LEU A 458 7.35 -10.70 -24.23
N LEU A 459 8.26 -11.28 -25.03
CA LEU A 459 9.70 -10.99 -24.92
C LEU A 459 10.02 -9.53 -25.26
N MET A 460 9.29 -8.90 -26.17
CA MET A 460 9.43 -7.45 -26.40
C MET A 460 8.93 -6.65 -25.20
N LEU A 461 7.74 -6.99 -24.68
CA LEU A 461 7.10 -6.23 -23.60
C LEU A 461 7.81 -6.37 -22.24
N MET A 462 8.61 -7.42 -21.99
CA MET A 462 9.39 -7.53 -20.75
C MET A 462 10.52 -6.49 -20.64
N HIS A 463 10.90 -5.86 -21.75
CA HIS A 463 11.87 -4.76 -21.80
C HIS A 463 11.21 -3.37 -21.91
N ASP A 464 9.89 -3.28 -21.70
CA ASP A 464 9.17 -2.01 -21.76
C ASP A 464 9.68 -1.02 -20.69
N PRO A 465 9.83 0.28 -21.02
CA PRO A 465 10.28 1.29 -20.06
C PRO A 465 9.33 1.47 -18.86
N SER A 466 8.05 1.09 -19.02
CA SER A 466 7.13 1.06 -17.90
C SER A 466 7.25 -0.27 -17.15
N PHE A 467 7.67 -0.22 -15.90
CA PHE A 467 7.73 -1.39 -15.02
C PHE A 467 6.38 -2.15 -14.97
N ASN A 468 5.24 -1.44 -15.05
CA ASN A 468 3.90 -2.05 -15.09
C ASN A 468 3.72 -3.03 -16.25
N VAL A 469 4.28 -2.70 -17.40
CA VAL A 469 4.24 -3.52 -18.62
C VAL A 469 5.27 -4.64 -18.49
N ALA A 470 6.53 -4.28 -18.16
CA ALA A 470 7.63 -5.23 -18.02
C ALA A 470 7.28 -6.38 -17.07
N TYR A 471 6.86 -6.07 -15.84
CA TYR A 471 6.52 -7.13 -14.88
C TYR A 471 5.27 -7.92 -15.30
N SER A 472 4.31 -7.30 -16.01
CA SER A 472 3.12 -8.00 -16.50
C SER A 472 3.51 -9.02 -17.59
N ALA A 473 4.44 -8.67 -18.46
CA ALA A 473 4.97 -9.56 -19.49
C ALA A 473 5.78 -10.71 -18.89
N ILE A 474 6.67 -10.43 -17.94
CA ILE A 474 7.43 -11.45 -17.19
C ILE A 474 6.49 -12.42 -16.47
N GLN A 475 5.47 -11.88 -15.79
CA GLN A 475 4.45 -12.70 -15.14
C GLN A 475 3.67 -13.56 -16.13
N ALA A 476 3.32 -13.02 -17.31
CA ALA A 476 2.64 -13.76 -18.37
C ALA A 476 3.52 -14.89 -18.92
N LEU A 477 4.82 -14.65 -19.18
CA LEU A 477 5.79 -15.67 -19.59
C LEU A 477 5.88 -16.82 -18.57
N GLY A 478 6.05 -16.50 -17.28
CA GLY A 478 6.06 -17.52 -16.22
C GLY A 478 4.75 -18.28 -16.07
N GLN A 479 3.62 -17.68 -16.45
CA GLN A 479 2.30 -18.33 -16.41
C GLN A 479 1.99 -19.16 -17.65
N ARG A 480 2.66 -18.93 -18.78
CA ARG A 480 2.59 -19.79 -19.98
C ARG A 480 3.26 -21.14 -19.75
N GLY A 481 4.19 -21.24 -18.80
CA GLY A 481 4.85 -22.50 -18.45
C GLY A 481 5.95 -22.94 -19.42
N ASP A 482 6.34 -22.09 -20.37
CA ASP A 482 7.42 -22.40 -21.30
C ASP A 482 8.79 -22.17 -20.64
N ARG A 483 9.47 -23.26 -20.29
CA ARG A 483 10.76 -23.23 -19.57
C ARG A 483 11.85 -22.47 -20.35
N ARG A 484 11.72 -22.30 -21.68
CA ARG A 484 12.66 -21.48 -22.47
C ARG A 484 12.71 -20.03 -21.99
N ALA A 485 11.62 -19.51 -21.42
CA ALA A 485 11.59 -18.17 -20.85
C ALA A 485 12.54 -17.97 -19.67
N VAL A 486 13.05 -19.03 -19.03
CA VAL A 486 14.05 -18.91 -17.95
C VAL A 486 15.31 -18.21 -18.47
N ALA A 487 15.82 -18.61 -19.64
CA ALA A 487 17.03 -18.03 -20.21
C ALA A 487 16.87 -16.54 -20.56
N GLU A 488 15.66 -16.13 -20.95
CA GLU A 488 15.34 -14.74 -21.30
C GLU A 488 15.12 -13.87 -20.05
N ILE A 489 14.47 -14.41 -19.01
CA ILE A 489 14.11 -13.66 -17.79
C ILE A 489 15.30 -13.56 -16.82
N LEU A 490 16.15 -14.59 -16.73
CA LEU A 490 17.26 -14.65 -15.76
C LEU A 490 18.17 -13.42 -15.78
N PRO A 491 18.62 -12.90 -16.95
CA PRO A 491 19.47 -11.71 -17.00
C PRO A 491 18.86 -10.47 -16.33
N LEU A 492 17.53 -10.36 -16.28
CA LEU A 492 16.85 -9.24 -15.60
C LEU A 492 17.13 -9.18 -14.10
N LEU A 493 17.47 -10.31 -13.47
CA LEU A 493 17.84 -10.31 -12.05
C LEU A 493 19.13 -9.55 -11.79
N GLU A 494 20.04 -9.53 -12.76
CA GLU A 494 21.35 -8.88 -12.63
C GLU A 494 21.34 -7.45 -13.16
N VAL A 495 20.65 -7.18 -14.28
CA VAL A 495 20.77 -5.91 -14.99
C VAL A 495 19.65 -4.91 -14.74
N SER A 496 18.50 -5.34 -14.21
CA SER A 496 17.37 -4.43 -13.99
C SER A 496 17.62 -3.54 -12.78
N ASP A 497 17.48 -2.23 -12.94
CA ASP A 497 17.53 -1.29 -11.81
C ASP A 497 16.17 -1.12 -11.11
N ASN A 498 15.16 -1.89 -11.52
CA ASN A 498 13.83 -1.86 -10.90
C ASN A 498 13.58 -3.10 -10.02
N TRP A 499 13.36 -2.88 -8.73
CA TRP A 499 13.17 -3.95 -7.74
C TRP A 499 11.89 -4.77 -8.00
N TYR A 500 10.82 -4.14 -8.46
CA TYR A 500 9.60 -4.86 -8.82
C TYR A 500 9.84 -5.80 -10.00
N VAL A 501 10.54 -5.35 -11.04
CA VAL A 501 10.89 -6.20 -12.20
C VAL A 501 11.68 -7.43 -11.76
N GLN A 502 12.71 -7.27 -10.93
CA GLN A 502 13.47 -8.41 -10.39
C GLN A 502 12.60 -9.35 -9.54
N TRP A 503 11.73 -8.78 -8.70
CA TRP A 503 10.84 -9.58 -7.86
C TRP A 503 9.90 -10.46 -8.71
N TYR A 504 9.32 -9.90 -9.78
CA TYR A 504 8.47 -10.68 -10.69
C TYR A 504 9.29 -11.65 -11.55
N ALA A 505 10.50 -11.29 -11.97
CA ALA A 505 11.42 -12.14 -12.71
C ALA A 505 11.77 -13.39 -11.91
N TYR A 506 12.19 -13.23 -10.66
CA TYR A 506 12.53 -14.34 -9.77
C TYR A 506 11.33 -15.29 -9.58
N ARG A 507 10.15 -14.73 -9.28
CA ARG A 507 8.93 -15.55 -9.14
C ARG A 507 8.57 -16.30 -10.41
N ALA A 508 8.75 -15.67 -11.57
CA ALA A 508 8.46 -16.30 -12.86
C ALA A 508 9.40 -17.47 -13.13
N ILE A 509 10.72 -17.31 -12.97
CA ILE A 509 11.68 -18.39 -13.21
C ILE A 509 11.54 -19.53 -12.20
N ARG A 510 11.29 -19.24 -10.92
CA ARG A 510 10.98 -20.26 -9.90
C ARG A 510 9.74 -21.07 -10.27
N LYS A 511 8.70 -20.40 -10.76
CA LYS A 511 7.49 -21.07 -11.27
C LYS A 511 7.76 -21.95 -12.49
N LEU A 512 8.77 -21.61 -13.30
CA LEU A 512 9.22 -22.40 -14.45
C LEU A 512 10.19 -23.54 -14.07
N GLY A 513 10.40 -23.78 -12.77
CA GLY A 513 11.26 -24.87 -12.28
C GLY A 513 12.75 -24.54 -12.30
N TRP A 514 13.12 -23.26 -12.33
CA TRP A 514 14.49 -22.85 -12.06
C TRP A 514 14.78 -22.97 -10.56
N CYS A 515 15.88 -23.62 -10.21
CA CYS A 515 16.45 -23.62 -8.86
C CYS A 515 17.80 -22.94 -8.91
N GLN A 516 18.11 -22.19 -7.86
CA GLN A 516 19.37 -21.48 -7.76
C GLN A 516 20.47 -22.48 -7.40
N GLY A 517 21.47 -22.61 -8.28
CA GLY A 517 22.72 -23.30 -7.98
C GLY A 517 23.73 -22.35 -7.33
N LYS A 518 24.72 -22.93 -6.64
CA LYS A 518 25.98 -22.26 -6.35
C LYS A 518 26.92 -22.36 -7.55
#